data_AF-A0A944EKZ3-F1
#
_entry.id   AF-A0A944EKZ3-F1
#
_cell.length_a   1.000
_cell.length_b   1.000
_cell.length_c   1.000
_cell.angle_alpha   90.00
_cell.angle_beta   90.00
_cell.angle_gamma   90.00
#
_symmetry.space_group_name_H-M   'P 1'
#
loop_
_entity.id
_entity.type
_entity.pdbx_description
1 polymer ?
#
loop_
_entity_poly.entity_id
_entity_poly.type
_entity_poly.pdbx_seq_one_letter_code
_entity_poly.pdbx_strand_id
1 'polypeptide(L)'
;MGLMDKLRGTKRPPRGVEPCPAEDVVAALLGLNGPDVPWVVRDGTDEGADFVAEWRVEEPTWQSFFASRQVNRTLRIRLLLIPKLHEVQAIEEQWAVSWAAGPASASLSREWGRGPGRRVTKTWTIGRGSDGRLQATESYHFDSNDMKRPVQNAVLEAGWTWRGVLSKSF
;
A
#
# COMPACT_ATOMS: atom_id res chain seq x y z
N MET A 1 11.34 20.24 15.92
CA MET A 1 10.67 19.15 15.15
C MET A 1 9.21 19.13 15.57
N GLY A 2 8.26 19.31 14.64
CA GLY A 2 6.85 19.51 14.97
C GLY A 2 6.08 18.21 15.18
N LEU A 3 5.20 18.16 16.18
CA LEU A 3 4.30 17.04 16.47
C LEU A 3 3.46 16.61 15.23
N MET A 4 3.16 17.57 14.34
CA MET A 4 2.46 17.36 13.08
C MET A 4 3.23 16.53 12.05
N ASP A 5 4.57 16.57 12.04
CA ASP A 5 5.39 15.74 11.12
C ASP A 5 5.31 14.25 11.49
N LYS A 6 5.23 13.93 12.78
CA LYS A 6 5.06 12.55 13.25
C LYS A 6 3.70 11.98 12.88
N LEU A 7 2.62 12.78 12.96
CA LEU A 7 1.26 12.34 12.63
C LEU A 7 1.05 12.18 11.12
N ARG A 8 1.79 12.94 10.30
CA ARG A 8 1.76 12.89 8.84
C ARG A 8 2.67 11.82 8.24
N GLY A 9 3.49 11.16 9.06
CA GLY A 9 4.46 10.18 8.58
C GLY A 9 5.54 10.79 7.68
N THR A 10 5.87 12.08 7.87
CA THR A 10 6.94 12.75 7.12
C THR A 10 8.27 12.05 7.41
N LYS A 11 9.04 11.73 6.36
CA LYS A 11 10.41 11.23 6.47
C LYS A 11 11.33 12.10 5.64
N ARG A 12 12.52 12.36 6.17
CA ARG A 12 13.56 13.15 5.50
C ARG A 12 14.68 12.24 5.04
N PRO A 13 15.35 12.59 3.93
CA PRO A 13 16.49 11.84 3.44
C PRO A 13 17.61 11.76 4.50
N PRO A 14 18.48 10.73 4.44
CA PRO A 14 19.65 10.64 5.29
C PRO A 14 20.53 11.90 5.17
N ARG A 15 21.25 12.24 6.25
CA ARG A 15 22.19 13.37 6.22
C ARG A 15 23.28 13.10 5.20
N GLY A 16 23.54 14.09 4.33
CA GLY A 16 24.59 14.01 3.31
C GLY A 16 24.13 13.49 1.95
N VAL A 17 22.84 13.15 1.78
CA VAL A 17 22.26 12.87 0.46
C VAL A 17 21.81 14.20 -0.16
N GLU A 18 22.43 14.61 -1.25
CA GLU A 18 21.99 15.77 -2.02
C GLU A 18 20.77 15.40 -2.87
N PRO A 19 19.76 16.29 -2.99
CA PRO A 19 18.60 16.02 -3.81
C PRO A 19 18.97 15.88 -5.29
N CYS A 20 18.64 14.74 -5.90
CA CYS A 20 18.80 14.58 -7.33
C CYS A 20 17.71 15.35 -8.12
N PRO A 21 17.92 15.58 -9.42
CA PRO A 21 16.89 16.04 -10.35
C PRO A 21 15.58 15.23 -10.26
N ALA A 22 14.46 15.88 -10.55
CA ALA A 22 13.14 15.22 -10.50
C ALA A 22 13.05 14.02 -11.45
N GLU A 23 13.71 14.08 -12.60
CA GLU A 23 13.78 12.98 -13.57
C GLU A 23 14.42 11.70 -13.00
N ASP A 24 15.43 11.85 -12.14
CA ASP A 24 16.07 10.71 -11.48
C ASP A 24 15.15 10.07 -10.45
N VAL A 25 14.34 10.88 -9.73
CA VAL A 25 13.29 10.36 -8.83
C VAL A 25 12.25 9.59 -9.62
N VAL A 26 11.83 10.11 -10.77
CA VAL A 26 10.88 9.44 -11.67
C VAL A 26 11.44 8.11 -12.14
N ALA A 27 12.70 8.09 -12.60
CA ALA A 27 13.36 6.87 -13.03
C ALA A 27 13.47 5.85 -11.89
N ALA A 28 13.81 6.28 -10.68
CA ALA A 28 13.87 5.43 -9.50
C ALA A 28 12.50 4.83 -9.15
N LEU A 29 11.44 5.65 -9.16
CA LEU A 29 10.07 5.20 -8.87
C LEU A 29 9.54 4.21 -9.91
N LEU A 30 9.78 4.46 -11.21
CA LEU A 30 9.37 3.55 -12.28
C LEU A 30 10.22 2.28 -12.30
N GLY A 31 11.49 2.36 -11.91
CA GLY A 31 12.41 1.23 -11.78
C GLY A 31 12.06 0.25 -10.65
N LEU A 32 11.18 0.64 -9.73
CA LEU A 32 10.64 -0.27 -8.72
C LEU A 32 9.71 -1.35 -9.31
N ASN A 33 9.18 -1.12 -10.51
CA ASN A 33 8.34 -2.10 -11.19
C ASN A 33 9.15 -3.32 -11.61
N GLY A 34 8.61 -4.51 -11.40
CA GLY A 34 9.24 -5.76 -11.79
C GLY A 34 8.27 -6.94 -11.73
N PRO A 35 8.65 -8.09 -12.31
CA PRO A 35 7.81 -9.29 -12.28
C PRO A 35 7.67 -9.87 -10.86
N ASP A 36 8.60 -9.55 -9.96
CA ASP A 36 8.64 -10.09 -8.59
C ASP A 36 7.88 -9.23 -7.57
N VAL A 37 7.35 -8.06 -7.98
CA VAL A 37 6.55 -7.20 -7.11
C VAL A 37 5.06 -7.27 -7.48
N PRO A 38 4.15 -7.45 -6.50
CA PRO A 38 2.72 -7.62 -6.77
C PRO A 38 1.97 -6.28 -6.98
N TRP A 39 2.70 -5.18 -7.11
CA TRP A 39 2.20 -3.81 -7.24
C TRP A 39 2.92 -3.06 -8.36
N VAL A 40 2.33 -1.96 -8.81
CA VAL A 40 2.84 -1.17 -9.94
C VAL A 40 2.84 0.31 -9.62
N VAL A 41 3.90 1.01 -10.01
CA VAL A 41 3.99 2.46 -10.09
C VAL A 41 3.69 2.86 -11.52
N ARG A 42 2.64 3.65 -11.71
CA ARG A 42 2.19 4.14 -13.02
C ARG A 42 2.00 5.64 -13.01
N ASP A 43 1.86 6.21 -14.20
CA ASP A 43 1.41 7.60 -14.36
C ASP A 43 0.08 7.82 -13.60
N GLY A 44 0.03 8.95 -12.88
CA GLY A 44 -1.08 9.36 -12.04
C GLY A 44 -1.79 10.62 -12.50
N THR A 45 -1.45 11.14 -13.68
CA THR A 45 -1.84 12.49 -14.14
C THR A 45 -3.37 12.63 -14.18
N ASP A 46 -4.06 11.61 -14.68
CA ASP A 46 -5.52 11.53 -14.72
C ASP A 46 -6.17 11.49 -13.32
N GLU A 47 -5.41 11.11 -12.30
CA GLU A 47 -5.85 11.05 -10.90
C GLU A 47 -5.36 12.26 -10.07
N GLY A 48 -4.81 13.28 -10.75
CA GLY A 48 -4.38 14.53 -10.14
C GLY A 48 -3.10 14.41 -9.30
N ALA A 49 -2.25 13.43 -9.62
CA ALA A 49 -0.94 13.17 -9.05
C ALA A 49 0.08 12.98 -10.19
N ASP A 50 1.38 13.02 -9.90
CA ASP A 50 2.38 12.70 -10.93
C ASP A 50 2.45 11.17 -11.13
N PHE A 51 2.43 10.42 -10.03
CA PHE A 51 2.45 8.96 -10.05
C PHE A 51 1.46 8.36 -9.08
N VAL A 52 1.04 7.14 -9.37
CA VAL A 52 0.28 6.30 -8.45
C VAL A 52 0.96 4.95 -8.31
N ALA A 53 1.37 4.63 -7.08
CA ALA A 53 1.69 3.27 -6.70
C ALA A 53 0.39 2.55 -6.32
N GLU A 54 0.06 1.48 -7.05
CA GLU A 54 -1.17 0.71 -6.88
C GLU A 54 -0.86 -0.75 -6.59
N TRP A 55 -1.51 -1.28 -5.56
CA TRP A 55 -1.54 -2.70 -5.25
C TRP A 55 -2.98 -3.19 -5.18
N ARG A 56 -3.35 -4.09 -6.07
CA ARG A 56 -4.62 -4.83 -6.01
C ARG A 56 -4.35 -6.20 -5.44
N VAL A 57 -5.06 -6.54 -4.37
CA VAL A 57 -4.91 -7.82 -3.70
C VAL A 57 -6.25 -8.51 -3.65
N GLU A 58 -6.30 -9.69 -4.25
CA GLU A 58 -7.42 -10.60 -4.13
C GLU A 58 -7.08 -11.58 -3.01
N GLU A 59 -7.78 -11.46 -1.87
CA GLU A 59 -7.59 -12.41 -0.79
C GLU A 59 -8.19 -13.76 -1.19
N PRO A 60 -7.54 -14.88 -0.81
CA PRO A 60 -8.06 -16.20 -1.12
C PRO A 60 -9.48 -16.36 -0.56
N THR A 61 -10.37 -16.94 -1.37
CA THR A 61 -11.75 -17.20 -0.96
C THR A 61 -11.76 -18.18 0.19
N TRP A 62 -12.19 -17.73 1.37
CA TRP A 62 -12.45 -18.61 2.50
C TRP A 62 -13.76 -19.33 2.25
N GLN A 63 -13.74 -20.67 2.26
CA GLN A 63 -14.95 -21.49 2.23
C GLN A 63 -15.12 -22.24 3.57
N SER A 64 -16.22 -21.98 4.25
CA SER A 64 -16.76 -22.83 5.32
C SER A 64 -17.91 -23.67 4.77
N PHE A 65 -18.31 -24.72 5.50
CA PHE A 65 -19.38 -25.64 5.12
C PHE A 65 -20.69 -24.98 4.63
N PHE A 66 -20.98 -23.75 5.06
CA PHE A 66 -22.20 -23.02 4.68
C PHE A 66 -21.95 -21.58 4.20
N ALA A 67 -20.70 -21.16 3.99
CA ALA A 67 -20.44 -19.78 3.58
C ALA A 67 -19.11 -19.60 2.85
N SER A 68 -19.10 -18.79 1.80
CA SER A 68 -17.88 -18.31 1.15
C SER A 68 -17.68 -16.82 1.43
N ARG A 69 -16.45 -16.41 1.75
CA ARG A 69 -16.07 -15.00 1.87
C ARG A 69 -14.87 -14.72 0.96
N GLN A 70 -15.00 -13.71 0.10
CA GLN A 70 -13.93 -13.20 -0.74
C GLN A 70 -13.73 -11.71 -0.44
N VAL A 71 -12.47 -11.28 -0.32
CA VAL A 71 -12.14 -9.88 -0.05
C VAL A 71 -11.19 -9.38 -1.12
N ASN A 72 -11.56 -8.30 -1.79
CA ASN A 72 -10.70 -7.62 -2.75
C ASN A 72 -10.25 -6.30 -2.12
N ARG A 73 -8.95 -6.13 -1.92
CA ARG A 73 -8.34 -4.90 -1.40
C ARG A 73 -7.63 -4.16 -2.49
N THR A 74 -7.66 -2.84 -2.42
CA THR A 74 -6.83 -1.99 -3.24
C THR A 74 -6.19 -0.94 -2.37
N LEU A 75 -4.87 -0.81 -2.49
CA LEU A 75 -4.05 0.21 -1.88
C LEU A 75 -3.52 1.11 -2.99
N ARG A 76 -3.73 2.41 -2.85
CA ARG A 76 -3.15 3.43 -3.74
C ARG A 76 -2.35 4.42 -2.92
N ILE A 77 -1.18 4.78 -3.42
CA ILE A 77 -0.40 5.91 -2.93
C ILE A 77 -0.21 6.86 -4.09
N ARG A 78 -0.90 8.00 -4.03
CA ARG A 78 -0.70 9.07 -5.00
C ARG A 78 0.52 9.88 -4.60
N LEU A 79 1.43 10.08 -5.52
CA LEU A 79 2.69 10.78 -5.34
C LEU A 79 2.66 12.06 -6.16
N LEU A 80 2.83 13.19 -5.49
CA LEU A 80 2.97 14.50 -6.11
C LEU A 80 4.38 15.01 -5.84
N LEU A 81 5.17 15.18 -6.90
CA LEU A 81 6.52 15.70 -6.84
C LEU A 81 6.47 17.23 -6.76
N ILE A 82 7.22 17.80 -5.83
CA ILE A 82 7.39 19.24 -5.68
C ILE A 82 8.88 19.56 -5.85
N PRO A 83 9.36 19.74 -7.10
CA PRO A 83 10.78 19.95 -7.39
C PRO A 83 11.37 21.15 -6.65
N LYS A 84 10.60 22.23 -6.49
CA LYS A 84 11.04 23.44 -5.77
C LYS A 84 11.43 23.21 -4.32
N LEU A 85 10.87 22.18 -3.69
CA LEU A 85 11.10 21.84 -2.28
C LEU A 85 11.87 20.53 -2.11
N HIS A 86 12.17 19.83 -3.20
CA HIS A 86 12.65 18.44 -3.19
C HIS A 86 11.80 17.57 -2.26
N GLU A 87 10.47 17.68 -2.41
CA GLU A 87 9.48 17.00 -1.56
C GLU A 87 8.54 16.17 -2.44
N VAL A 88 8.17 14.99 -1.95
CA VAL A 88 7.08 14.18 -2.50
C VAL A 88 5.93 14.17 -1.50
N GLN A 89 4.77 14.67 -1.92
CA GLN A 89 3.54 14.54 -1.16
C GLN A 89 2.86 13.22 -1.50
N ALA A 90 2.66 12.39 -0.48
CA ALA A 90 2.06 11.08 -0.60
C ALA A 90 0.66 11.08 0.02
N ILE A 91 -0.34 10.74 -0.78
CA ILE A 91 -1.73 10.53 -0.32
C ILE A 91 -2.00 9.04 -0.38
N GLU A 92 -2.18 8.44 0.79
CA GLU A 92 -2.52 7.03 0.93
C GLU A 92 -4.05 6.86 0.92
N GLU A 93 -4.54 6.05 0.01
CA GLU A 93 -5.94 5.66 -0.14
C GLU A 93 -6.05 4.14 -0.12
N GLN A 94 -7.03 3.63 0.61
CA GLN A 94 -7.28 2.20 0.68
C GLN A 94 -8.78 1.93 0.68
N TRP A 95 -9.17 0.88 -0.04
CA TRP A 95 -10.52 0.34 0.06
C TRP A 95 -10.48 -1.18 0.02
N ALA A 96 -11.49 -1.77 0.65
CA ALA A 96 -11.73 -3.20 0.62
C ALA A 96 -13.20 -3.45 0.26
N VAL A 97 -13.43 -4.40 -0.63
CA VAL A 97 -14.76 -4.88 -0.98
C VAL A 97 -14.82 -6.34 -0.54
N SER A 98 -15.67 -6.64 0.44
CA SER A 98 -15.91 -8.01 0.88
C SER A 98 -17.25 -8.51 0.34
N TRP A 99 -17.22 -9.71 -0.22
CA TRP A 99 -18.39 -10.46 -0.65
C TRP A 99 -18.52 -11.67 0.25
N ALA A 100 -19.69 -11.89 0.83
CA ALA A 100 -20.02 -13.14 1.49
C ALA A 100 -21.30 -13.72 0.90
N ALA A 101 -21.30 -15.03 0.67
CA ALA A 101 -22.46 -15.78 0.19
C ALA A 101 -22.72 -16.96 1.12
N GLY A 102 -23.97 -17.11 1.57
CA GLY A 102 -24.44 -18.24 2.37
C GLY A 102 -25.85 -18.67 1.95
N PRO A 103 -26.40 -19.75 2.54
CA PRO A 103 -27.64 -20.38 2.08
C PRO A 103 -28.89 -19.49 2.19
N ALA A 104 -28.85 -18.43 3.00
CA ALA A 104 -29.98 -17.53 3.22
C ALA A 104 -29.74 -16.08 2.76
N SER A 105 -28.50 -15.67 2.47
CA SER A 105 -28.20 -14.30 2.03
C SER A 105 -26.82 -14.15 1.39
N ALA A 106 -26.71 -13.19 0.48
CA ALA A 106 -25.46 -12.62 0.02
C ALA A 106 -25.30 -11.22 0.63
N SER A 107 -24.12 -10.91 1.16
CA SER A 107 -23.81 -9.60 1.75
C SER A 107 -22.59 -8.98 1.08
N LEU A 108 -22.70 -7.72 0.72
CA LEU A 108 -21.62 -6.88 0.21
C LEU A 108 -21.26 -5.83 1.26
N SER A 109 -20.01 -5.80 1.72
CA SER A 109 -19.51 -4.72 2.58
C SER A 109 -18.35 -3.99 1.90
N ARG A 110 -18.36 -2.65 1.98
CA ARG A 110 -17.29 -1.79 1.47
C ARG A 110 -16.66 -1.04 2.64
N GLU A 111 -15.35 -1.14 2.76
CA GLU A 111 -14.55 -0.38 3.72
C GLU A 111 -13.70 0.61 2.94
N TRP A 112 -13.72 1.88 3.35
CA TRP A 112 -12.89 2.93 2.78
C TRP A 112 -12.08 3.60 3.88
N GLY A 113 -10.81 3.87 3.61
CA GLY A 113 -9.91 4.55 4.53
C GLY A 113 -8.92 5.44 3.77
N ARG A 114 -8.54 6.55 4.39
CA ARG A 114 -7.56 7.50 3.86
C ARG A 114 -6.56 7.88 4.95
N GLY A 115 -5.30 8.01 4.57
CA GLY A 115 -4.22 8.50 5.44
C GLY A 115 -3.20 7.44 5.85
N PRO A 116 -2.12 7.88 6.52
CA PRO A 116 -1.00 7.02 6.90
C PRO A 116 -1.45 6.00 7.94
N GLY A 117 -1.62 4.75 7.50
CA GLY A 117 -2.05 3.64 8.35
C GLY A 117 -1.40 2.34 7.88
N ARG A 118 -0.69 1.66 8.79
CA ARG A 118 -0.24 0.29 8.53
C ARG A 118 -1.46 -0.61 8.58
N ARG A 119 -1.74 -1.32 7.49
CA ARG A 119 -2.75 -2.37 7.46
C ARG A 119 -2.04 -3.70 7.29
N VAL A 120 -2.23 -4.56 8.28
CA VAL A 120 -1.73 -5.94 8.24
C VAL A 120 -2.94 -6.86 8.24
N THR A 121 -3.00 -7.76 7.26
CA THR A 121 -3.97 -8.85 7.23
C THR A 121 -3.21 -10.16 7.20
N LYS A 122 -3.56 -11.05 8.14
CA LYS A 122 -3.01 -12.41 8.21
C LYS A 122 -4.14 -13.40 8.20
N THR A 123 -4.05 -14.40 7.34
CA THR A 123 -5.00 -15.51 7.29
C THR A 123 -4.27 -16.80 7.63
N TRP A 124 -4.90 -17.60 8.48
CA TRP A 124 -4.40 -18.90 8.91
C TRP A 124 -5.33 -19.98 8.36
N THR A 125 -4.76 -21.01 7.75
CA THR A 125 -5.49 -22.21 7.35
C THR A 125 -5.16 -23.32 8.34
N ILE A 126 -6.20 -23.92 8.94
CA ILE A 126 -6.05 -25.08 9.82
C ILE A 126 -6.08 -26.33 8.94
N GLY A 127 -4.93 -26.98 8.78
CA GLY A 127 -4.76 -28.24 8.07
C GLY A 127 -4.43 -29.37 9.04
N ARG A 128 -4.38 -30.60 8.52
CA ARG A 128 -3.85 -31.75 9.27
C ARG A 128 -2.41 -31.99 8.81
N GLY A 129 -1.45 -31.89 9.73
CA GLY A 129 -0.04 -32.13 9.47
C GLY A 129 0.24 -33.61 9.13
N SER A 130 1.45 -33.89 8.64
CA SER A 130 1.92 -35.25 8.35
C SER A 130 1.94 -36.18 9.57
N ASP A 131 1.91 -35.61 10.77
CA ASP A 131 1.78 -36.27 12.07
C ASP A 131 0.32 -36.49 12.51
N GLY A 132 -0.66 -36.14 11.67
CA GLY A 132 -2.08 -36.29 11.97
C GLY A 132 -2.64 -35.26 12.95
N ARG A 133 -1.84 -34.29 13.41
CA ARG A 133 -2.28 -33.21 14.32
C ARG A 133 -2.81 -32.02 13.51
N LEU A 134 -3.73 -31.26 14.10
CA LEU A 134 -4.17 -30.00 13.52
C LEU A 134 -3.01 -29.01 13.58
N GLN A 135 -2.59 -28.49 12.42
CA GLN A 135 -1.58 -27.47 12.29
C GLN A 135 -2.21 -26.22 11.66
N ALA A 136 -1.98 -25.07 12.28
CA ALA A 136 -2.36 -23.78 11.71
C ALA A 136 -1.18 -23.24 10.90
N THR A 137 -1.34 -23.14 9.58
CA THR A 137 -0.33 -22.59 8.67
C THR A 137 -0.78 -21.20 8.21
N GLU A 138 0.08 -20.18 8.29
CA GLU A 138 -0.18 -18.85 7.71
C GLU A 138 -0.26 -19.03 6.19
N SER A 139 -1.45 -18.89 5.60
CA SER A 139 -1.70 -19.14 4.17
C SER A 139 -1.73 -17.87 3.34
N TYR A 140 -1.88 -16.71 3.99
CA TYR A 140 -1.88 -15.42 3.32
C TYR A 140 -1.43 -14.31 4.27
N HIS A 141 -0.53 -13.46 3.76
CA HIS A 141 0.01 -12.31 4.46
C HIS A 141 -0.08 -11.08 3.55
N PHE A 142 -0.62 -10.00 4.09
CA PHE A 142 -0.63 -8.69 3.45
C PHE A 142 -0.18 -7.64 4.45
N ASP A 143 0.89 -6.91 4.15
CA ASP A 143 1.29 -5.70 4.86
C ASP A 143 1.39 -4.53 3.87
N SER A 144 0.62 -3.46 4.09
CA SER A 144 0.69 -2.27 3.23
C SER A 144 2.09 -1.64 3.15
N ASN A 145 2.97 -1.96 4.10
CA ASN A 145 4.37 -1.54 4.06
C ASN A 145 5.19 -2.22 2.96
N ASP A 146 4.78 -3.37 2.44
CA ASP A 146 5.53 -4.07 1.38
C ASP A 146 5.55 -3.27 0.07
N MET A 147 4.55 -2.40 -0.15
CA MET A 147 4.57 -1.40 -1.21
C MET A 147 5.08 -0.04 -0.72
N LYS A 148 4.60 0.42 0.44
CA LYS A 148 4.91 1.77 0.93
C LYS A 148 6.39 1.98 1.21
N ARG A 149 7.09 0.99 1.78
CA ARG A 149 8.50 1.13 2.16
C ARG A 149 9.41 1.23 0.93
N PRO A 150 9.32 0.36 -0.10
CA PRO A 150 10.11 0.52 -1.32
C PRO A 150 9.89 1.88 -1.99
N VAL A 151 8.63 2.29 -2.14
CA VAL A 151 8.28 3.59 -2.75
C VAL A 151 8.83 4.76 -1.94
N GLN A 152 8.70 4.72 -0.62
CA GLN A 152 9.25 5.75 0.26
C GLN A 152 10.78 5.76 0.26
N ASN A 153 11.44 4.60 0.26
CA ASN A 153 12.88 4.50 0.27
C ASN A 153 13.47 5.06 -1.02
N ALA A 154 12.90 4.75 -2.19
CA ALA A 154 13.34 5.31 -3.47
C ALA A 154 13.35 6.86 -3.44
N VAL A 155 12.33 7.48 -2.85
CA VAL A 155 12.27 8.95 -2.68
C VAL A 155 13.36 9.45 -1.72
N LEU A 156 13.56 8.77 -0.59
CA LEU A 156 14.52 9.19 0.44
C LEU A 156 15.98 8.99 -0.02
N GLU A 157 16.27 7.92 -0.75
CA GLU A 157 17.57 7.61 -1.33
C GLU A 157 17.92 8.57 -2.46
N ALA A 158 16.92 9.08 -3.17
CA ALA A 158 17.05 10.17 -4.13
C ALA A 158 17.30 11.56 -3.48
N GLY A 159 17.32 11.64 -2.15
CA GLY A 159 17.53 12.90 -1.44
C GLY A 159 16.27 13.77 -1.29
N TRP A 160 15.09 13.20 -1.56
CA TRP A 160 13.82 13.92 -1.47
C TRP A 160 13.11 13.63 -0.15
N THR A 161 12.38 14.63 0.35
CA THR A 161 11.57 14.50 1.56
C THR A 161 10.25 13.82 1.23
N TRP A 162 9.92 12.75 1.95
CA TRP A 162 8.60 12.13 1.90
C TRP A 162 7.65 12.83 2.86
N ARG A 163 6.47 13.24 2.39
CA ARG A 163 5.45 13.86 3.24
C ARG A 163 4.09 13.21 3.04
N GLY A 164 3.60 12.49 4.05
CA GLY A 164 2.23 11.98 4.01
C GLY A 164 1.21 13.11 4.22
N VAL A 165 0.21 13.20 3.36
CA VAL A 165 -0.87 14.19 3.49
C VAL A 165 -2.23 13.49 3.42
N LEU A 166 -3.16 13.96 4.26
CA LEU A 166 -4.52 13.40 4.34
C LEU A 166 -5.42 13.89 3.21
N SER A 167 -5.05 14.99 2.56
CA SER A 167 -5.76 15.59 1.43
C SER A 167 -4.78 16.43 0.62
N LYS A 168 -5.09 16.67 -0.66
CA LYS A 168 -4.35 17.62 -1.49
C LYS A 168 -4.39 18.97 -0.78
N SER A 169 -3.22 19.48 -0.40
CA SER A 169 -3.09 20.85 0.09
C SER A 169 -3.04 21.72 -1.17
N PHE A 170 -4.09 22.50 -1.40
CA PHE A 170 -4.05 23.61 -2.35
C PHE A 170 -3.17 24.74 -1.80
#